data_AF-A0AAE1LLV0-F1
#
_entry.id   AF-A0AAE1LLV0-F1
#
_cell.length_a   1.000
_cell.length_b   1.000
_cell.length_c   1.000
_cell.angle_alpha   90.00
_cell.angle_beta   90.00
_cell.angle_gamma   90.00
#
_symmetry.space_group_name_H-M   'P 1'
#
loop_
_entity.id
_entity.type
_entity.pdbx_description
1 polymer ?
#
loop_
_entity_poly.entity_id
_entity_poly.type
_entity_poly.pdbx_seq_one_letter_code
_entity_poly.pdbx_strand_id
1 'polypeptide(L)'
;MEDDFQSLSAWLSKNQLFMNYKKTTYMIFTKPSQRNNIDLELKINNEKILRVSSTKFLGLIIDETLCWKQHITSIMKKIGSIGGVVFRLRNILNKGALKSIYYGLVQSNLSYTSLIWGTATNSRLNPLQRLQNRTVKQIFGLHYRHPSLDLYTSLGIMPIRNLISQSASTFAYLITNKNKRNSQTKFKYNHEFHSHNTRNNSKLRPTVSNSTRYGLQAVRNNCIQNFNSLPEEFTTHRFSISWSRVLPTGGVDNINEKGVKYYKAYVDKVIENGMEPMVFPLNRRMCLGY
;
A
#
# COMPACT_ATOMS: atom_id res chain seq x y z
N MET A 1 -12.41 12.60 -27.60
CA MET A 1 -11.83 11.23 -27.60
C MET A 1 -11.09 10.96 -28.89
N GLU A 2 -11.75 11.03 -30.05
CA GLU A 2 -11.07 10.87 -31.35
C GLU A 2 -10.05 12.00 -31.60
N ASP A 3 -10.42 13.25 -31.30
CA ASP A 3 -9.51 14.41 -31.34
C ASP A 3 -8.30 14.29 -30.39
N ASP A 4 -8.50 13.69 -29.22
CA ASP A 4 -7.43 13.47 -28.24
C ASP A 4 -6.41 12.45 -28.76
N PHE A 5 -6.90 11.40 -29.45
CA PHE A 5 -6.03 10.40 -30.07
C PHE A 5 -5.25 10.96 -31.26
N GLN A 6 -5.88 11.82 -32.07
CA GLN A 6 -5.17 12.53 -33.14
C GLN A 6 -4.09 13.47 -32.58
N SER A 7 -4.42 14.22 -31.53
CA SER A 7 -3.48 15.10 -30.84
C SER A 7 -2.31 14.31 -30.24
N LEU A 8 -2.58 13.16 -29.63
CA LEU A 8 -1.56 12.25 -29.12
C LEU A 8 -0.67 11.71 -30.24
N SER A 9 -1.26 11.28 -31.36
CA SER A 9 -0.52 10.78 -32.52
C SER A 9 0.39 11.85 -33.10
N ALA A 10 -0.12 13.08 -33.28
CA ALA A 10 0.68 14.21 -33.76
C ALA A 10 1.84 14.54 -32.81
N TRP A 11 1.59 14.52 -31.50
CA TRP A 11 2.63 14.72 -30.49
C TRP A 11 3.69 13.62 -30.53
N LEU A 12 3.30 12.35 -30.67
CA LEU A 12 4.23 11.23 -30.77
C LEU A 12 5.09 11.33 -32.03
N SER A 13 4.49 11.64 -33.18
CA SER A 13 5.20 11.85 -34.45
C SER A 13 6.19 13.01 -34.34
N LYS A 14 5.79 14.12 -33.70
CA LYS A 14 6.69 15.27 -33.46
C LYS A 14 7.89 14.89 -32.59
N ASN A 15 7.73 13.94 -31.67
CA ASN A 15 8.79 13.44 -30.81
C ASN A 15 9.49 12.17 -31.34
N GLN A 16 9.23 11.77 -32.59
CA GLN A 16 9.81 10.58 -33.22
C GLN A 16 9.55 9.27 -32.44
N LEU A 17 8.39 9.19 -31.77
CA LEU A 17 7.97 8.02 -31.01
C LEU A 17 6.95 7.20 -31.81
N PHE A 18 7.19 5.90 -31.93
CA PHE A 18 6.25 4.96 -32.56
C PHE A 18 5.35 4.29 -31.52
N MET A 19 4.04 4.30 -31.77
CA MET A 19 3.07 3.61 -30.92
C MET A 19 3.05 2.11 -31.24
N ASN A 20 3.06 1.26 -30.21
CA ASN A 20 2.87 -0.17 -30.38
C ASN A 20 1.37 -0.51 -30.30
N TYR A 21 0.72 -0.57 -31.45
CA TYR A 21 -0.72 -0.80 -31.53
C TYR A 21 -1.13 -2.17 -30.96
N LYS A 22 -0.32 -3.22 -31.14
CA LYS A 22 -0.58 -4.55 -30.56
C LYS A 22 -0.64 -4.56 -29.03
N LYS A 23 0.16 -3.70 -28.37
CA LYS A 23 0.15 -3.54 -26.91
C LYS A 23 -0.89 -2.52 -26.43
N THR A 24 -1.36 -1.66 -27.33
CA THR A 24 -2.31 -0.60 -27.01
C THR A 24 -3.71 -1.20 -27.02
N THR A 25 -4.34 -1.20 -25.86
CA THR A 25 -5.70 -1.70 -25.68
C THR A 25 -6.50 -0.66 -24.93
N TYR A 26 -7.80 -0.61 -25.17
CA TYR A 26 -8.69 0.30 -24.46
C TYR A 26 -9.66 -0.47 -23.55
N MET A 27 -10.10 0.19 -22.49
CA MET A 27 -11.03 -0.36 -21.51
C MET A 27 -12.06 0.71 -21.16
N ILE A 28 -13.32 0.31 -21.05
CA ILE A 28 -14.41 1.20 -20.62
C ILE A 28 -14.75 0.84 -19.18
N PHE A 29 -14.61 1.80 -18.26
CA PHE A 29 -15.00 1.60 -16.87
C PHE A 29 -16.51 1.75 -16.71
N THR A 30 -17.15 0.73 -16.13
CA THR A 30 -18.61 0.70 -15.93
C THR A 30 -18.96 0.14 -14.55
N LYS A 31 -20.17 0.44 -14.10
CA LYS A 31 -20.74 -0.27 -12.94
C LYS A 31 -21.09 -1.69 -13.38
N PRO A 32 -20.96 -2.72 -12.51
CA PRO A 32 -21.35 -4.09 -12.85
C PRO A 32 -22.78 -4.24 -13.36
N SER A 33 -23.70 -3.41 -12.86
CA SER A 33 -25.10 -3.38 -13.27
C SER A 33 -25.35 -2.63 -14.58
N GLN A 34 -24.37 -1.86 -15.07
CA GLN A 34 -24.42 -1.06 -16.29
C GLN A 34 -23.33 -1.52 -17.27
N ARG A 35 -23.01 -2.81 -17.25
CA ARG A 35 -22.11 -3.40 -18.24
C ARG A 35 -22.79 -3.31 -19.60
N ASN A 36 -22.54 -2.20 -20.27
CA ASN A 36 -23.05 -1.98 -21.60
C ASN A 36 -22.08 -2.61 -22.60
N ASN A 37 -22.62 -3.40 -23.53
CA ASN A 37 -21.92 -3.87 -24.72
C ASN A 37 -21.74 -2.74 -25.74
N ILE A 38 -21.38 -1.54 -25.31
CA ILE A 38 -21.03 -0.46 -26.23
C ILE A 38 -19.67 -0.82 -26.80
N ASP A 39 -19.63 -1.36 -28.01
CA ASP A 39 -18.38 -1.61 -28.71
C ASP A 39 -18.00 -0.34 -29.49
N LEU A 40 -16.98 0.36 -28.99
CA LEU A 40 -16.46 1.54 -29.66
C LEU A 40 -15.41 1.08 -30.67
N GLU A 41 -15.66 1.27 -31.95
CA GLU A 41 -14.65 1.02 -32.98
C GLU A 41 -13.60 2.14 -32.99
N LEU A 42 -12.67 2.12 -32.03
CA LEU A 42 -11.57 3.08 -31.97
C LEU A 42 -10.47 2.70 -32.97
N LYS A 43 -10.13 3.64 -33.86
CA LYS A 43 -9.04 3.50 -34.84
C LYS A 43 -7.99 4.58 -34.62
N ILE A 44 -6.71 4.22 -34.63
CA ILE A 44 -5.58 5.16 -34.70
C ILE A 44 -4.79 4.83 -35.94
N ASN A 45 -4.57 5.81 -36.82
CA ASN A 45 -3.81 5.63 -38.07
C ASN A 45 -4.29 4.40 -38.88
N ASN A 46 -5.63 4.24 -38.99
CA ASN A 46 -6.34 3.11 -39.61
C ASN A 46 -6.21 1.73 -38.93
N GLU A 47 -5.47 1.59 -37.82
CA GLU A 47 -5.45 0.35 -37.03
C GLU A 47 -6.52 0.36 -35.93
N LYS A 48 -7.29 -0.73 -35.82
CA LYS A 48 -8.31 -0.90 -34.76
C LYS A 48 -7.64 -1.23 -33.41
N ILE A 49 -7.98 -0.49 -32.37
CA ILE A 49 -7.53 -0.78 -31.00
C ILE A 49 -8.44 -1.85 -30.38
N LEU A 50 -7.86 -2.85 -29.75
CA LEU A 50 -8.61 -3.91 -29.09
C LEU A 50 -9.22 -3.45 -27.76
N ARG A 51 -10.51 -3.74 -27.57
CA ARG A 51 -11.19 -3.63 -26.28
C ARG A 51 -10.80 -4.78 -25.36
N VAL A 52 -10.47 -4.47 -24.12
CA VAL A 52 -10.19 -5.48 -23.08
C VAL A 52 -11.03 -5.23 -21.83
N SER A 53 -11.52 -6.30 -21.21
CA SER A 53 -12.24 -6.25 -19.93
C SER A 53 -11.32 -6.29 -18.72
N SER A 54 -10.07 -6.75 -18.91
CA SER A 54 -9.04 -6.81 -17.89
C SER A 54 -7.65 -6.69 -18.51
N THR A 55 -6.78 -5.90 -17.89
CA THR A 55 -5.40 -5.72 -18.36
C THR A 55 -4.43 -5.52 -17.20
N LYS A 56 -3.15 -5.84 -17.43
CA LYS A 56 -2.09 -5.65 -16.44
C LYS A 56 -1.44 -4.28 -16.64
N PHE A 57 -1.51 -3.43 -15.61
CA PHE A 57 -0.90 -2.11 -15.59
C PHE A 57 0.04 -1.99 -14.38
N LEU A 58 1.35 -1.79 -14.60
CA LEU A 58 2.36 -1.66 -13.54
C LEU A 58 2.27 -2.76 -12.45
N GLY A 59 1.96 -4.00 -12.84
CA GLY A 59 1.82 -5.12 -11.90
C GLY A 59 0.43 -5.28 -11.25
N LEU A 60 -0.46 -4.30 -11.39
CA LEU A 60 -1.87 -4.40 -11.04
C LEU A 60 -2.66 -5.04 -12.18
N ILE A 61 -3.66 -5.85 -11.85
CA ILE A 61 -4.64 -6.33 -12.84
C ILE A 61 -5.89 -5.48 -12.64
N ILE A 62 -6.16 -4.62 -13.60
CA ILE A 62 -7.29 -3.68 -13.57
C ILE A 62 -8.42 -4.29 -14.40
N ASP A 63 -9.62 -4.31 -13.84
CA ASP A 63 -10.83 -4.75 -14.53
C ASP A 63 -11.79 -3.58 -14.78
N GLU A 64 -12.63 -3.71 -15.80
CA GLU A 64 -13.65 -2.72 -16.20
C GLU A 64 -14.58 -2.26 -15.06
N THR A 65 -14.75 -3.08 -14.02
CA THR A 65 -15.61 -2.78 -12.86
C THR A 65 -14.85 -2.39 -11.59
N LEU A 66 -13.51 -2.35 -11.65
CA LEU A 66 -12.61 -2.13 -10.52
C LEU A 66 -12.96 -3.01 -9.30
N CYS A 67 -13.36 -4.26 -9.54
CA CYS A 67 -13.76 -5.19 -8.49
C CYS A 67 -12.56 -5.89 -7.83
N TRP A 68 -11.39 -5.83 -8.49
CA TRP A 68 -10.10 -6.40 -8.06
C TRP A 68 -10.08 -7.93 -7.89
N LYS A 69 -11.13 -8.63 -8.34
CA LYS A 69 -11.24 -10.09 -8.19
C LYS A 69 -10.06 -10.82 -8.83
N GLN A 70 -9.75 -10.50 -10.10
CA GLN A 70 -8.65 -11.15 -10.83
C GLN A 70 -7.28 -10.81 -10.23
N HIS A 71 -7.11 -9.59 -9.74
CA HIS A 71 -5.88 -9.18 -9.08
C HIS A 71 -5.65 -9.95 -7.78
N ILE A 72 -6.65 -9.96 -6.90
CA ILE A 72 -6.59 -10.67 -5.60
C ILE A 72 -6.37 -12.16 -5.81
N THR A 73 -7.04 -12.80 -6.78
CA THR A 73 -6.80 -14.22 -7.06
C THR A 73 -5.38 -14.49 -7.56
N SER A 74 -4.80 -13.58 -8.35
CA SER A 74 -3.40 -13.69 -8.78
C SER A 74 -2.42 -13.59 -7.59
N ILE A 75 -2.67 -12.68 -6.64
CA ILE A 75 -1.88 -12.54 -5.41
C ILE A 75 -2.04 -13.80 -4.54
N MET A 76 -3.26 -14.30 -4.37
CA MET A 76 -3.52 -15.52 -3.60
C MET A 76 -2.78 -16.72 -4.17
N LYS A 77 -2.72 -16.89 -5.50
CA LYS A 77 -1.94 -17.97 -6.12
C LYS A 77 -0.45 -17.86 -5.79
N LYS A 78 0.12 -16.66 -5.88
CA LYS A 78 1.53 -16.42 -5.52
C LYS A 78 1.81 -16.74 -4.06
N ILE A 79 1.00 -16.20 -3.14
CA ILE A 79 1.16 -16.42 -1.69
C ILE A 79 0.92 -17.87 -1.33
N GLY A 80 -0.04 -18.54 -1.97
CA GLY A 80 -0.31 -19.96 -1.75
C GLY A 80 0.88 -20.84 -2.10
N SER A 81 1.53 -20.56 -3.24
CA SER A 81 2.78 -21.23 -3.63
C SER A 81 3.88 -21.01 -2.59
N ILE A 82 4.09 -19.76 -2.16
CA ILE A 82 5.07 -19.40 -1.12
C ILE A 82 4.75 -20.10 0.21
N GLY A 83 3.48 -20.17 0.60
CA GLY A 83 3.04 -20.89 1.81
C GLY A 83 3.36 -22.38 1.75
N GLY A 84 3.25 -23.01 0.57
CA GLY A 84 3.70 -24.38 0.36
C GLY A 84 5.21 -24.56 0.52
N VAL A 85 6.00 -23.59 0.08
CA VAL A 85 7.46 -23.55 0.31
C VAL A 85 7.77 -23.40 1.80
N VAL A 86 7.15 -22.43 2.49
CA VAL A 86 7.30 -22.23 3.93
C VAL A 86 6.96 -23.50 4.71
N PHE A 87 5.90 -24.20 4.33
CA PHE A 87 5.51 -25.45 4.99
C PHE A 87 6.59 -26.54 4.88
N ARG A 88 7.24 -26.68 3.73
CA ARG A 88 8.33 -27.66 3.53
C ARG A 88 9.60 -27.26 4.28
N LEU A 89 9.92 -25.97 4.28
CA LEU A 89 11.13 -25.45 4.91
C LEU A 89 11.01 -25.31 6.44
N ARG A 90 9.81 -25.39 7.02
CA ARG A 90 9.60 -25.12 8.45
C ARG A 90 10.36 -26.06 9.39
N ASN A 91 10.64 -27.28 8.94
CA ASN A 91 11.38 -28.29 9.71
C ASN A 91 12.90 -28.18 9.49
N ILE A 92 13.34 -27.36 8.52
CA ILE A 92 14.75 -27.22 8.11
C ILE A 92 15.31 -25.88 8.60
N LEU A 93 14.53 -24.81 8.48
CA LEU A 93 14.95 -23.45 8.80
C LEU A 93 14.47 -23.01 10.17
N ASN A 94 15.26 -22.14 10.82
CA ASN A 94 14.82 -21.47 12.04
C ASN A 94 13.70 -20.46 11.78
N LYS A 95 12.97 -20.08 12.84
CA LYS A 95 11.85 -19.13 12.76
C LYS A 95 12.27 -17.76 12.19
N GLY A 96 13.49 -17.30 12.47
CA GLY A 96 14.02 -16.03 11.96
C GLY A 96 14.21 -16.00 10.43
N ALA A 97 14.72 -17.09 9.86
CA ALA A 97 14.86 -17.26 8.41
C ALA A 97 13.49 -17.36 7.74
N LEU A 98 12.54 -18.13 8.31
CA LEU A 98 11.17 -18.21 7.81
C LEU A 98 10.45 -16.85 7.86
N LYS A 99 10.66 -16.08 8.94
CA LYS A 99 10.18 -14.70 9.07
C LYS A 99 10.77 -13.81 7.97
N SER A 100 12.05 -13.97 7.63
CA SER A 100 12.69 -13.21 6.55
C SER A 100 12.09 -13.56 5.19
N ILE A 101 11.87 -14.84 4.90
CA ILE A 101 11.18 -15.31 3.69
C ILE A 101 9.76 -14.72 3.62
N TYR A 102 9.06 -14.67 4.74
CA TYR A 102 7.73 -14.07 4.81
C TYR A 102 7.76 -12.58 4.42
N TYR A 103 8.63 -11.77 5.03
CA TYR A 103 8.71 -10.35 4.68
C TYR A 103 9.11 -10.12 3.23
N GLY A 104 10.08 -10.89 2.74
CA GLY A 104 10.61 -10.76 1.38
C GLY A 104 9.63 -11.18 0.29
N LEU A 105 8.82 -12.22 0.53
CA LEU A 105 7.97 -12.80 -0.51
C LEU A 105 6.46 -12.62 -0.27
N VAL A 106 5.99 -12.67 0.97
CA VAL A 106 4.55 -12.51 1.27
C VAL A 106 4.23 -11.04 1.50
N GLN A 107 4.90 -10.39 2.46
CA GLN A 107 4.59 -9.01 2.84
C GLN A 107 4.88 -8.02 1.71
N SER A 108 5.93 -8.23 0.92
CA SER A 108 6.25 -7.40 -0.25
C SER A 108 5.13 -7.40 -1.29
N ASN A 109 4.59 -8.58 -1.64
CA ASN A 109 3.46 -8.71 -2.55
C ASN A 109 2.17 -8.13 -1.97
N LEU A 110 1.95 -8.28 -0.65
CA LEU A 110 0.76 -7.73 0.03
C LEU A 110 0.82 -6.21 0.21
N SER A 111 2.00 -5.63 0.37
CA SER A 111 2.16 -4.19 0.56
C SER A 111 2.09 -3.44 -0.77
N TYR A 112 2.61 -4.04 -1.83
CA TYR A 112 2.64 -3.44 -3.17
C TYR A 112 1.24 -3.06 -3.64
N THR A 113 1.05 -1.76 -3.91
CA THR A 113 -0.22 -1.18 -4.40
C THR A 113 -1.46 -1.50 -3.55
N SER A 114 -1.27 -1.92 -2.30
CA SER A 114 -2.35 -2.25 -1.34
C SER A 114 -3.35 -1.11 -1.14
N LEU A 115 -2.88 0.12 -1.29
CA LEU A 115 -3.70 1.33 -1.31
C LEU A 115 -4.85 1.28 -2.34
N ILE A 116 -4.59 0.70 -3.52
CA ILE A 116 -5.51 0.73 -4.66
C ILE A 116 -6.47 -0.46 -4.58
N TRP A 117 -5.94 -1.69 -4.57
CA TRP A 117 -6.77 -2.90 -4.58
C TRP A 117 -7.33 -3.25 -3.19
N GLY A 118 -6.78 -2.67 -2.11
CA GLY A 118 -7.30 -2.80 -0.76
C GLY A 118 -8.68 -2.16 -0.55
N THR A 119 -9.16 -1.41 -1.55
CA THR A 119 -10.54 -0.91 -1.61
C THR A 119 -11.58 -1.98 -1.94
N ALA A 120 -11.13 -3.18 -2.31
CA ALA A 120 -12.00 -4.31 -2.58
C ALA A 120 -12.91 -4.64 -1.37
N THR A 121 -14.04 -5.27 -1.65
CA THR A 121 -14.98 -5.68 -0.59
C THR A 121 -14.35 -6.65 0.40
N ASN A 122 -14.75 -6.56 1.67
CA ASN A 122 -14.31 -7.48 2.73
C ASN A 122 -14.49 -8.95 2.34
N SER A 123 -15.56 -9.30 1.63
CA SER A 123 -15.79 -10.65 1.11
C SER A 123 -14.66 -11.17 0.22
N ARG A 124 -13.99 -10.30 -0.55
CA ARG A 124 -12.86 -10.64 -1.43
C ARG A 124 -11.52 -10.62 -0.69
N LEU A 125 -11.37 -9.79 0.33
CA LEU A 125 -10.17 -9.73 1.16
C LEU A 125 -10.10 -10.86 2.20
N ASN A 126 -11.25 -11.38 2.65
CA ASN A 126 -11.32 -12.45 3.66
C ASN A 126 -10.58 -13.74 3.26
N PRO A 127 -10.72 -14.29 2.04
CA PRO A 127 -9.92 -15.42 1.59
C PRO A 127 -8.40 -15.16 1.66
N LEU A 128 -7.98 -13.95 1.32
CA LEU A 128 -6.58 -13.55 1.34
C LEU A 128 -6.04 -13.42 2.78
N GLN A 129 -6.81 -12.83 3.70
CA GLN A 129 -6.48 -12.83 5.14
C GLN A 129 -6.39 -14.25 5.72
N ARG A 130 -7.30 -15.16 5.32
CA ARG A 130 -7.25 -16.57 5.74
C ARG A 130 -5.99 -17.27 5.25
N LEU A 131 -5.58 -16.97 4.01
CA LEU A 131 -4.33 -17.49 3.45
C LEU A 131 -3.11 -16.96 4.21
N GLN A 132 -3.09 -15.67 4.54
CA GLN A 132 -2.04 -15.06 5.37
C GLN A 132 -1.97 -15.74 6.75
N ASN A 133 -3.12 -15.94 7.42
CA ASN A 133 -3.22 -16.63 8.70
C ASN A 133 -2.66 -18.06 8.61
N ARG A 134 -2.96 -18.78 7.53
CA ARG A 134 -2.42 -20.12 7.29
C ARG A 134 -0.89 -20.08 7.20
N THR A 135 -0.33 -19.17 6.40
CA THR A 135 1.13 -19.06 6.24
C THR A 135 1.83 -18.72 7.56
N VAL A 136 1.25 -17.82 8.36
CA VAL A 136 1.79 -17.48 9.69
C VAL A 136 1.76 -18.70 10.63
N LYS A 137 0.67 -19.47 10.67
CA LYS A 137 0.60 -20.70 11.46
C LYS A 137 1.61 -21.75 11.01
N GLN A 138 1.88 -21.84 9.71
CA GLN A 138 2.88 -22.76 9.15
C GLN A 138 4.30 -22.46 9.65
N ILE A 139 4.66 -21.18 9.84
CA ILE A 139 5.97 -20.77 10.40
C ILE A 139 6.17 -21.34 11.82
N PHE A 140 5.10 -21.40 12.60
CA PHE A 140 5.13 -21.96 13.96
C PHE A 140 4.89 -23.47 14.02
N GLY A 141 4.59 -24.13 12.89
CA GLY A 141 4.22 -25.54 12.87
C GLY A 141 2.83 -25.86 13.42
N LEU A 142 1.98 -24.84 13.66
CA LEU A 142 0.70 -24.99 14.37
C LEU A 142 -0.45 -25.47 13.46
N HIS A 143 -1.47 -26.05 14.10
CA HIS A 143 -2.70 -26.48 13.43
C HIS A 143 -3.49 -25.30 12.85
N TYR A 144 -4.20 -25.52 11.73
CA TYR A 144 -4.87 -24.44 10.98
C TYR A 144 -5.99 -23.73 11.76
N ARG A 145 -6.54 -24.35 12.81
CA ARG A 145 -7.57 -23.77 13.70
C ARG A 145 -7.03 -22.91 14.84
N HIS A 146 -5.72 -22.93 15.10
CA HIS A 146 -5.12 -22.17 16.20
C HIS A 146 -5.35 -20.65 16.04
N PRO A 147 -5.61 -19.87 17.10
CA PRO A 147 -5.76 -18.41 17.02
C PRO A 147 -4.54 -17.74 16.38
N SER A 148 -4.73 -16.74 15.51
CA SER A 148 -3.62 -16.10 14.78
C SER A 148 -3.16 -14.77 15.35
N LEU A 149 -3.91 -14.15 16.26
CA LEU A 149 -3.64 -12.78 16.73
C LEU A 149 -2.26 -12.67 17.40
N ASP A 150 -1.97 -13.58 18.33
CA ASP A 150 -0.70 -13.58 19.08
C ASP A 150 0.50 -13.92 18.19
N LEU A 151 0.26 -14.69 17.12
CA LEU A 151 1.29 -15.03 16.14
C LEU A 151 1.73 -13.82 15.32
N TYR A 152 0.81 -12.89 15.04
CA TYR A 152 1.12 -11.65 14.35
C TYR A 152 2.03 -10.77 15.22
N THR A 153 1.68 -10.60 16.50
CA THR A 153 2.44 -9.80 17.46
C THR A 153 3.85 -10.37 17.67
N SER A 154 3.96 -11.68 17.91
CA SER A 154 5.26 -12.33 18.14
C SER A 154 6.21 -12.26 16.93
N LEU A 155 5.69 -12.33 15.70
CA LEU A 155 6.49 -12.14 14.49
C LEU A 155 6.65 -10.67 14.08
N GLY A 156 5.93 -9.74 14.72
CA GLY A 156 5.83 -8.33 14.31
C GLY A 156 5.18 -8.14 12.94
N ILE A 157 4.42 -9.13 12.46
CA ILE A 157 3.78 -9.12 11.14
C ILE A 157 2.43 -8.41 11.25
N MET A 158 2.12 -7.59 10.24
CA MET A 158 0.83 -6.92 10.18
C MET A 158 -0.21 -7.72 9.38
N PRO A 159 -1.41 -7.95 9.91
CA PRO A 159 -2.53 -8.48 9.12
C PRO A 159 -2.83 -7.61 7.91
N ILE A 160 -3.33 -8.20 6.82
CA ILE A 160 -3.53 -7.49 5.55
C ILE A 160 -4.46 -6.28 5.69
N ARG A 161 -5.46 -6.37 6.55
CA ARG A 161 -6.40 -5.26 6.79
C ARG A 161 -5.68 -4.07 7.40
N ASN A 162 -4.91 -4.32 8.45
CA ASN A 162 -4.09 -3.29 9.10
C ASN A 162 -3.04 -2.73 8.14
N LEU A 163 -2.46 -3.56 7.27
CA LEU A 163 -1.51 -3.11 6.24
C LEU A 163 -2.16 -2.14 5.24
N ILE A 164 -3.38 -2.43 4.80
CA ILE A 164 -4.16 -1.54 3.92
C ILE A 164 -4.53 -0.25 4.66
N SER A 165 -5.01 -0.35 5.91
CA SER A 165 -5.30 0.82 6.74
C SER A 165 -4.07 1.70 6.96
N GLN A 166 -2.90 1.09 7.18
CA GLN A 166 -1.63 1.78 7.34
C GLN A 166 -1.22 2.49 6.05
N SER A 167 -1.31 1.82 4.90
CA SER A 167 -0.95 2.43 3.61
C SER A 167 -1.89 3.57 3.22
N ALA A 168 -3.19 3.43 3.49
CA ALA A 168 -4.22 4.45 3.30
C ALA A 168 -3.98 5.68 4.19
N SER A 169 -3.70 5.47 5.48
CA SER A 169 -3.45 6.55 6.43
C SER A 169 -2.15 7.30 6.15
N THR A 170 -1.08 6.56 5.84
CA THR A 170 0.21 7.15 5.43
C THR A 170 0.04 8.00 4.17
N PHE A 171 -0.74 7.52 3.21
CA PHE A 171 -1.03 8.27 1.99
C PHE A 171 -1.81 9.57 2.28
N ALA A 172 -2.80 9.53 3.18
CA ALA A 172 -3.53 10.72 3.59
C ALA A 172 -2.64 11.75 4.26
N TYR A 173 -1.83 11.32 5.23
CA TYR A 173 -0.86 12.17 5.92
C TYR A 173 0.13 12.85 4.96
N LEU A 174 0.63 12.12 3.96
CA LEU A 174 1.55 12.67 2.97
C LEU A 174 0.91 13.73 2.06
N ILE A 175 -0.40 13.62 1.80
CA ILE A 175 -1.15 14.61 1.01
C ILE A 175 -1.43 15.85 1.86
N THR A 176 -1.84 15.69 3.12
CA THR A 176 -2.15 16.82 4.01
C THR A 176 -0.92 17.65 4.32
N ASN A 177 0.22 16.99 4.60
CA ASN A 177 1.45 17.68 5.00
C ASN A 177 2.27 18.21 3.82
N LYS A 178 1.65 18.31 2.62
CA LYS A 178 2.23 18.88 1.39
C LYS A 178 3.59 18.31 0.97
N ASN A 179 4.01 17.17 1.51
CA ASN A 179 5.28 16.52 1.17
C ASN A 179 5.26 15.85 -0.21
N LYS A 180 4.13 15.85 -0.92
CA LYS A 180 4.03 15.43 -2.31
C LYS A 180 3.80 16.64 -3.22
N ARG A 181 4.83 16.96 -4.01
CA ARG A 181 4.84 18.08 -4.97
C ARG A 181 3.84 17.93 -6.13
N ASN A 182 3.32 16.72 -6.41
CA ASN A 182 2.63 16.40 -7.68
C ASN A 182 1.25 15.72 -7.57
N SER A 183 0.54 15.77 -6.43
CA SER A 183 -0.84 15.25 -6.40
C SER A 183 -1.86 16.33 -6.74
N GLN A 184 -2.59 16.16 -7.85
CA GLN A 184 -3.80 16.94 -8.13
C GLN A 184 -4.87 16.75 -7.02
N THR A 185 -4.76 15.66 -6.26
CA THR A 185 -5.60 15.35 -5.11
C THR A 185 -5.21 16.18 -3.89
N LYS A 186 -6.12 17.05 -3.44
CA LYS A 186 -6.01 17.78 -2.16
C LYS A 186 -7.06 17.27 -1.18
N PHE A 187 -6.64 16.87 0.02
CA PHE A 187 -7.55 16.60 1.13
C PHE A 187 -7.79 17.90 1.91
N LYS A 188 -9.02 18.07 2.39
CA LYS A 188 -9.46 19.27 3.08
C LYS A 188 -10.07 18.89 4.43
N TYR A 189 -9.82 19.69 5.44
CA TYR A 189 -10.39 19.52 6.77
C TYR A 189 -11.79 20.13 6.86
N ASN A 190 -12.56 19.75 7.88
CA ASN A 190 -13.91 20.30 8.09
C ASN A 190 -13.88 21.80 8.43
N HIS A 191 -12.86 22.27 9.16
CA HIS A 191 -12.69 23.70 9.51
C HIS A 191 -12.49 24.61 8.29
N GLU A 192 -12.11 24.07 7.13
CA GLU A 192 -11.98 24.86 5.90
C GLU A 192 -13.33 25.22 5.26
N PHE A 193 -14.43 24.59 5.70
CA PHE A 193 -15.76 24.77 5.09
C PHE A 193 -16.78 25.43 6.01
N HIS A 194 -16.52 25.46 7.31
CA HIS A 194 -17.44 25.99 8.30
C HIS A 194 -16.68 26.90 9.27
N SER A 195 -17.26 28.07 9.57
CA SER A 195 -16.69 29.05 10.50
C SER A 195 -16.94 28.72 11.98
N HIS A 196 -17.88 27.82 12.27
CA HIS A 196 -18.23 27.41 13.63
C HIS A 196 -17.51 26.11 14.04
N ASN A 197 -17.20 26.00 15.33
CA ASN A 197 -16.46 24.85 15.86
C ASN A 197 -17.39 23.63 16.00
N THR A 198 -17.08 22.55 15.29
CA THR A 198 -17.82 21.27 15.37
C THR A 198 -16.96 20.20 16.05
N ARG A 199 -17.58 19.19 16.66
CA ARG A 199 -16.83 18.07 17.28
C ARG A 199 -15.89 17.33 16.33
N ASN A 200 -16.08 17.46 15.01
CA ASN A 200 -15.26 16.82 13.97
C ASN A 200 -14.41 17.85 13.19
N ASN A 201 -14.14 19.02 13.75
CA ASN A 201 -13.49 20.12 13.04
C ASN A 201 -12.10 19.76 12.50
N SER A 202 -11.33 19.00 13.29
CA SER A 202 -9.98 18.48 13.02
C SER A 202 -9.93 17.30 12.04
N LYS A 203 -11.08 16.73 11.66
CA LYS A 203 -11.14 15.56 10.78
C LYS A 203 -11.15 15.94 9.30
N LEU A 204 -10.57 15.07 8.48
CA LEU A 204 -10.62 15.21 7.03
C LEU A 204 -12.05 14.99 6.53
N ARG A 205 -12.51 15.87 5.63
CA ARG A 205 -13.86 15.80 5.08
C ARG A 205 -13.95 14.71 4.00
N PRO A 206 -14.79 13.67 4.16
CA PRO A 206 -15.02 12.69 3.10
C PRO A 206 -15.68 13.34 1.89
N THR A 207 -15.33 12.89 0.69
CA THR A 207 -16.01 13.34 -0.52
C THR A 207 -17.38 12.70 -0.64
N VAL A 208 -18.41 13.54 -0.78
CA VAL A 208 -19.78 13.10 -1.04
C VAL A 208 -19.81 12.43 -2.41
N SER A 209 -20.45 11.27 -2.46
CA SER A 209 -20.53 10.46 -3.67
C SER A 209 -21.95 9.96 -3.86
N ASN A 210 -22.48 10.09 -5.08
CA ASN A 210 -23.83 9.65 -5.43
C ASN A 210 -24.01 8.12 -5.37
N SER A 211 -22.93 7.36 -5.16
CA SER A 211 -22.97 5.91 -5.00
C SER A 211 -22.47 5.50 -3.62
N THR A 212 -23.27 4.71 -2.91
CA THR A 212 -22.94 4.23 -1.56
C THR A 212 -21.76 3.26 -1.59
N ARG A 213 -21.73 2.31 -2.52
CA ARG A 213 -20.67 1.29 -2.58
C ARG A 213 -19.36 1.81 -3.17
N TYR A 214 -19.38 2.30 -4.40
CA TYR A 214 -18.16 2.71 -5.13
C TYR A 214 -17.57 3.99 -4.58
N GLY A 215 -18.42 4.92 -4.16
CA GLY A 215 -17.99 6.15 -3.55
C GLY A 215 -17.31 5.95 -2.20
N LEU A 216 -17.88 5.13 -1.30
CA LEU A 216 -17.23 4.81 -0.03
C LEU A 216 -15.94 3.98 -0.22
N GLN A 217 -15.94 3.08 -1.19
CA GLN A 217 -14.76 2.28 -1.55
C GLN A 217 -13.74 3.05 -2.40
N ALA A 218 -14.00 4.29 -2.80
CA ALA A 218 -13.01 5.07 -3.53
C ALA A 218 -11.74 5.20 -2.68
N VAL A 219 -10.56 5.06 -3.31
CA VAL A 219 -9.26 5.17 -2.62
C VAL A 219 -9.20 6.42 -1.74
N ARG A 220 -9.71 7.54 -2.26
CA ARG A 220 -9.82 8.81 -1.53
C ARG A 220 -10.60 8.68 -0.21
N ASN A 221 -11.83 8.16 -0.27
CA ASN A 221 -12.68 8.02 0.91
C ASN A 221 -12.14 6.97 1.88
N ASN A 222 -11.57 5.88 1.35
CA ASN A 222 -10.87 4.89 2.17
C ASN A 222 -9.69 5.52 2.94
N CYS A 223 -8.87 6.35 2.29
CA CYS A 223 -7.77 7.07 2.96
C CYS A 223 -8.28 7.99 4.06
N ILE A 224 -9.30 8.80 3.76
CA ILE A 224 -9.88 9.75 4.71
C ILE A 224 -10.47 9.02 5.92
N GLN A 225 -11.22 7.94 5.70
CA GLN A 225 -11.83 7.15 6.78
C GLN A 225 -10.78 6.50 7.67
N ASN A 226 -9.76 5.85 7.09
CA ASN A 226 -8.69 5.23 7.87
C ASN A 226 -7.90 6.28 8.65
N PHE A 227 -7.58 7.42 8.04
CA PHE A 227 -6.89 8.52 8.71
C PHE A 227 -7.71 9.10 9.87
N ASN A 228 -9.00 9.36 9.67
CA ASN A 228 -9.89 9.86 10.72
C ASN A 228 -10.19 8.84 11.83
N SER A 229 -9.95 7.54 11.57
CA SER A 229 -10.10 6.47 12.57
C SER A 229 -8.87 6.32 13.46
N LEU A 230 -7.76 6.99 13.12
CA LEU A 230 -6.60 7.04 13.98
C LEU A 230 -6.94 7.86 15.24
N PRO A 231 -6.62 7.34 16.44
CA PRO A 231 -6.54 8.13 17.66
C PRO A 231 -5.79 9.44 17.42
N GLU A 232 -6.36 10.54 17.94
CA GLU A 232 -5.72 11.86 17.90
C GLU A 232 -4.41 11.87 18.71
N GLU A 233 -4.26 10.92 19.64
CA GLU A 233 -3.10 10.73 20.54
C GLU A 233 -1.94 9.94 19.91
N PHE A 234 -1.93 9.68 18.59
CA PHE A 234 -0.76 9.10 17.94
C PHE A 234 0.39 10.14 17.87
N THR A 235 1.00 10.41 19.02
CA THR A 235 2.14 11.30 19.19
C THR A 235 3.45 10.56 18.93
N THR A 236 3.47 9.24 18.81
CA THR A 236 4.74 8.51 18.69
C THR A 236 5.35 8.59 17.28
N HIS A 237 6.52 9.21 17.17
CA HIS A 237 7.30 9.27 15.92
C HIS A 237 8.37 8.19 15.90
N ARG A 238 8.21 7.25 14.96
CA ARG A 238 9.14 6.14 14.78
C ARG A 238 10.34 6.55 13.90
N PHE A 239 11.58 6.43 14.39
CA PHE A 239 12.80 6.38 13.57
C PHE A 239 13.81 5.28 13.99
N SER A 240 14.72 4.93 13.08
CA SER A 240 15.80 3.95 13.33
C SER A 240 17.17 4.62 13.33
N ILE A 241 18.03 4.27 14.27
CA ILE A 241 19.42 4.75 14.31
C ILE A 241 20.26 3.90 13.36
N SER A 242 20.95 4.55 12.42
CA SER A 242 22.01 3.94 11.64
C SER A 242 23.25 3.78 12.51
N TRP A 243 23.44 2.61 13.10
CA TRP A 243 24.56 2.35 13.99
C TRP A 243 25.92 2.47 13.31
N SER A 244 26.05 2.15 12.01
CA SER A 244 27.29 2.41 11.25
C SER A 244 27.64 3.90 11.13
N ARG A 245 26.66 4.81 11.32
CA ARG A 245 26.90 6.26 11.35
C ARG A 245 27.38 6.73 12.71
N VAL A 246 26.94 6.08 13.79
CA VAL A 246 27.27 6.43 15.18
C VAL A 246 28.55 5.71 15.63
N LEU A 247 28.66 4.42 15.32
CA LEU A 247 29.76 3.50 15.60
C LEU A 247 30.29 2.96 14.25
N PRO A 248 31.10 3.73 13.52
CA PRO A 248 31.63 3.32 12.22
C PRO A 248 32.50 2.05 12.29
N THR A 249 33.18 1.81 13.40
CA THR A 249 34.00 0.61 13.65
C THR A 249 33.24 -0.51 14.36
N GLY A 250 31.96 -0.29 14.72
CA GLY A 250 31.13 -1.26 15.44
C GLY A 250 31.41 -1.36 16.95
N GLY A 251 32.57 -0.91 17.41
CA GLY A 251 32.94 -0.79 18.83
C GLY A 251 32.71 0.62 19.39
N VAL A 252 32.68 0.74 20.72
CA VAL A 252 32.52 2.03 21.44
C VAL A 252 33.81 2.88 21.38
N ASP A 253 34.91 2.30 20.91
CA ASP A 253 36.24 2.92 20.87
C ASP A 253 36.33 4.11 19.90
N ASN A 254 35.48 4.16 18.87
CA ASN A 254 35.46 5.24 17.89
C ASN A 254 34.02 5.70 17.62
N ILE A 255 33.57 6.69 18.41
CA ILE A 255 32.24 7.28 18.30
C ILE A 255 32.28 8.48 17.34
N ASN A 256 31.42 8.45 16.32
CA ASN A 256 31.23 9.61 15.45
C ASN A 256 30.31 10.65 16.11
N GLU A 257 30.91 11.63 16.79
CA GLU A 257 30.18 12.70 17.50
C GLU A 257 29.21 13.49 16.60
N LYS A 258 29.55 13.70 15.32
CA LYS A 258 28.66 14.36 14.37
C LYS A 258 27.39 13.53 14.13
N GLY A 259 27.52 12.21 14.10
CA GLY A 259 26.41 11.27 14.02
C GLY A 259 25.51 11.32 15.27
N VAL A 260 26.11 11.37 16.45
CA VAL A 260 25.38 11.52 17.73
C VAL A 260 24.62 12.85 17.78
N LYS A 261 25.29 13.97 17.47
CA LYS A 261 24.67 15.31 17.44
C LYS A 261 23.48 15.37 16.47
N TYR A 262 23.58 14.72 15.31
CA TYR A 262 22.48 14.63 14.36
C TYR A 262 21.24 13.94 14.95
N TYR A 263 21.40 12.75 15.56
CA TYR A 263 20.26 12.04 16.14
C TYR A 263 19.70 12.73 17.38
N LYS A 264 20.54 13.40 18.17
CA LYS A 264 20.09 14.22 19.29
C LYS A 264 19.20 15.39 18.80
N ALA A 265 19.70 16.19 17.86
CA ALA A 265 18.92 17.29 17.27
C ALA A 265 17.63 16.79 16.59
N TYR A 266 17.65 15.58 16.01
CA TYR A 266 16.47 14.95 15.46
C TYR A 266 15.44 14.60 16.52
N VAL A 267 15.86 13.97 17.62
CA VAL A 267 15.01 13.63 18.77
C VAL A 267 14.42 14.89 19.41
N ASP A 268 15.25 15.92 19.63
CA ASP A 268 14.81 17.19 20.19
C ASP A 268 13.73 17.83 19.31
N LYS A 269 13.92 17.84 17.99
CA LYS A 269 12.92 18.32 17.02
C LYS A 269 11.64 17.50 17.04
N VAL A 270 11.72 16.20 17.27
CA VAL A 270 10.53 15.34 17.40
C VAL A 270 9.73 15.72 18.65
N ILE A 271 10.42 15.88 19.78
CA ILE A 271 9.81 16.30 21.06
C ILE A 271 9.19 17.70 20.93
N GLU A 272 9.88 18.64 20.28
CA GLU A 272 9.38 20.00 20.01
C GLU A 272 8.06 20.00 19.23
N ASN A 273 7.85 19.03 18.35
CA ASN A 273 6.59 18.87 17.62
C ASN A 273 5.49 18.15 18.42
N GLY A 274 5.66 17.98 19.74
CA GLY A 274 4.71 17.30 20.62
C GLY A 274 4.64 15.79 20.38
N MET A 275 5.68 15.21 19.79
CA MET A 275 5.75 13.79 19.44
C MET A 275 6.71 13.03 20.36
N GLU A 276 6.36 11.78 20.71
CA GLU A 276 7.21 10.87 21.47
C GLU A 276 8.17 10.12 20.53
N PRO A 277 9.50 10.32 20.64
CA PRO A 277 10.48 9.65 19.79
C PRO A 277 10.63 8.17 20.17
N MET A 278 10.29 7.26 19.25
CA MET A 278 10.49 5.82 19.45
C MET A 278 11.60 5.29 18.53
N VAL A 279 12.69 4.81 19.13
CA VAL A 279 13.79 4.16 18.41
C VAL A 279 13.48 2.69 18.17
N PHE A 280 13.79 2.20 16.97
CA PHE A 280 13.73 0.76 16.67
C PHE A 280 14.99 0.29 15.96
N PRO A 281 15.36 -0.97 16.19
CA PRO A 281 16.45 -1.58 15.46
C PRO A 281 16.12 -1.58 13.96
N LEU A 282 17.04 -1.01 13.18
CA LEU A 282 17.02 -1.18 11.74
C LEU A 282 17.00 -2.68 11.45
N ASN A 283 16.09 -3.12 10.58
CA ASN A 283 15.94 -4.52 10.18
C ASN A 283 17.08 -4.96 9.23
N ARG A 284 18.32 -4.60 9.59
CA ARG A 284 19.57 -5.11 9.03
C ARG A 284 20.26 -5.83 10.18
N ARG A 285 20.25 -7.17 10.10
CA ARG A 285 21.12 -8.12 10.81
C ARG A 285 22.17 -7.42 11.68
N MET A 286 21.84 -7.13 12.93
CA MET A 286 22.84 -7.11 13.98
C MET A 286 22.75 -8.48 14.61
N CYS A 287 23.50 -9.43 14.06
CA CYS A 287 23.84 -10.65 14.76
C CYS A 287 24.71 -10.21 15.94
N LEU A 288 24.09 -9.83 17.05
CA LEU A 288 24.78 -9.89 18.33
C LEU A 288 24.69 -11.35 18.74
N GLY A 289 25.78 -12.07 18.48
CA GLY A 289 26.02 -13.35 19.11
C GLY A 289 26.13 -13.11 20.60
N TYR A 290 25.21 -13.71 21.33
CA TYR A 290 25.43 -14.19 22.70
C TYR A 290 25.13 -15.68 22.67
#